data_AF-A0A2K3IVR0-F1
#
_entry.id   AF-A0A2K3IVR0-F1
#
_cell.length_a   1.000
_cell.length_b   1.000
_cell.length_c   1.000
_cell.angle_alpha   90.00
_cell.angle_beta   90.00
_cell.angle_gamma   90.00
#
_symmetry.space_group_name_H-M   'P 1'
#
loop_
_entity.id
_entity.type
_entity.pdbx_description
1 polymer ?
#
loop_
_entity_poly.entity_id
_entity_poly.type
_entity_poly.pdbx_seq_one_letter_code
_entity_poly.pdbx_strand_id
1 'polypeptide(L)'
;TEEEADIIIEGGLHPTDRKRVHLSGSIEKAIEAGHVRTENPQILRIDGKKAKKDGMKIYHAGRDVYITDEIDAKYISKVKEKKTEKTKKKD
;
A
#
# COMPACT_ATOMS: atom_id res chain seq x y z
N THR A 1 -5.35 -3.33 10.57
CA THR A 1 -5.57 -4.73 10.98
C THR A 1 -5.90 -5.55 9.75
N GLU A 2 -6.09 -6.87 9.88
CA GLU A 2 -6.54 -7.70 8.74
C GLU A 2 -7.95 -7.31 8.28
N GLU A 3 -8.86 -7.06 9.22
CA GLU A 3 -10.23 -6.61 8.94
C GLU A 3 -10.25 -5.29 8.15
N GLU A 4 -9.45 -4.30 8.56
CA GLU A 4 -9.32 -3.03 7.83
C GLU A 4 -8.78 -3.24 6.41
N ALA A 5 -7.85 -4.19 6.23
CA ALA A 5 -7.29 -4.50 4.92
C ALA A 5 -8.37 -5.08 4.00
N ASP A 6 -9.24 -5.95 4.51
CA ASP A 6 -10.34 -6.52 3.74
C ASP A 6 -11.38 -5.45 3.36
N ILE A 7 -11.74 -4.56 4.29
CA ILE A 7 -12.61 -3.41 4.01
C ILE A 7 -12.02 -2.53 2.88
N ILE A 8 -10.72 -2.24 2.91
CA ILE A 8 -10.05 -1.45 1.86
C ILE A 8 -10.04 -2.21 0.52
N ILE A 9 -9.82 -3.53 0.54
CA ILE A 9 -9.80 -4.33 -0.69
C ILE A 9 -11.18 -4.34 -1.36
N GLU A 10 -12.26 -4.39 -0.59
CA GLU A 10 -13.63 -4.40 -1.11
C GLU A 10 -14.11 -2.99 -1.51
N GLY A 11 -13.82 -1.98 -0.68
CA GLY A 11 -14.34 -0.63 -0.84
C GLY A 11 -13.46 0.31 -1.68
N GLY A 12 -12.18 -0.01 -1.84
CA GLY A 12 -11.19 0.93 -2.36
C GLY A 12 -10.47 1.70 -1.24
N LEU A 13 -9.47 2.49 -1.64
CA LEU A 13 -8.66 3.29 -0.74
C LEU A 13 -8.93 4.78 -1.00
N HIS A 14 -9.48 5.44 0.00
CA HIS A 14 -9.81 6.87 -0.02
C HIS A 14 -8.97 7.64 1.00
N PRO A 15 -8.76 8.96 0.79
CA PRO A 15 -8.10 9.79 1.78
C PRO A 15 -8.95 9.89 3.05
N THR A 16 -8.32 9.76 4.21
CA THR A 16 -8.96 9.97 5.52
C THR A 16 -8.59 11.35 6.06
N ASP A 17 -7.39 11.50 6.59
CA ASP A 17 -6.91 12.71 7.29
C ASP A 17 -6.16 13.67 6.35
N ARG A 18 -5.91 13.25 5.11
CA ARG A 18 -5.13 13.99 4.11
C ARG A 18 -5.96 14.25 2.87
N LYS A 19 -5.51 15.19 2.04
CA LYS A 19 -6.20 15.52 0.77
C LYS A 19 -6.09 14.43 -0.30
N ARG A 20 -5.10 13.53 -0.19
CA ARG A 20 -4.77 12.50 -1.20
C ARG A 20 -4.27 11.22 -0.57
N VAL A 21 -4.51 10.10 -1.23
CA VAL A 21 -3.91 8.81 -0.91
C VAL A 21 -2.42 8.86 -1.21
N HIS A 22 -1.62 8.33 -0.28
CA HIS A 22 -0.17 8.20 -0.43
C HIS A 22 0.18 6.74 -0.66
N LEU A 23 1.03 6.50 -1.67
CA LEU A 23 1.49 5.17 -2.05
C LEU A 23 3.01 5.13 -1.98
N SER A 24 3.55 4.01 -1.51
CA SER A 24 4.99 3.76 -1.49
C SER A 24 5.46 3.12 -2.81
N GLY A 25 6.64 3.52 -3.28
CA GLY A 25 7.26 2.99 -4.49
C GLY A 25 7.82 1.57 -4.36
N SER A 26 7.97 1.07 -3.14
CA SER A 26 8.46 -0.27 -2.83
C SER A 26 7.78 -0.85 -1.57
N ILE A 27 7.87 -2.17 -1.40
CA ILE A 27 7.36 -2.87 -0.21
C ILE A 27 8.11 -2.40 1.05
N GLU A 28 9.43 -2.25 0.98
CA GLU A 28 10.26 -1.78 2.10
C GLU A 28 9.79 -0.41 2.60
N LYS A 29 9.50 0.51 1.68
CA LYS A 29 8.99 1.85 2.02
C LYS A 29 7.55 1.82 2.52
N ALA A 30 6.73 0.87 2.08
CA ALA A 30 5.40 0.66 2.63
C ALA A 30 5.47 0.16 4.09
N ILE A 31 6.39 -0.77 4.38
CA ILE A 31 6.64 -1.29 5.73
C ILE A 31 7.14 -0.17 6.65
N GLU A 32 8.14 0.61 6.22
CA GLU A 32 8.66 1.76 6.97
C GLU A 32 7.55 2.77 7.32
N ALA A 33 6.70 3.12 6.35
CA ALA A 33 5.59 4.03 6.57
C ALA A 33 4.53 3.44 7.53
N GLY A 34 4.24 2.15 7.41
CA GLY A 34 3.30 1.45 8.29
C GLY A 34 3.77 1.36 9.75
N HIS A 35 5.07 1.16 9.95
CA HIS A 35 5.69 1.12 11.29
C HIS A 35 5.55 2.41 12.09
N VAL A 36 5.27 3.54 11.43
CA VAL A 36 4.96 4.80 12.12
C VAL A 36 3.70 4.69 12.99
N ARG A 37 2.81 3.73 12.70
CA ARG A 37 1.52 3.56 13.41
C ARG A 37 1.35 2.21 14.10
N THR A 38 1.99 1.16 13.63
CA THR A 38 1.84 -0.20 14.19
C THR A 38 3.08 -1.04 13.95
N GLU A 39 3.43 -1.92 14.89
CA GLU A 39 4.57 -2.84 14.74
C GLU A 39 4.37 -3.86 13.62
N ASN A 40 3.12 -4.21 13.29
CA ASN A 40 2.80 -5.22 12.28
C ASN A 40 1.88 -4.65 11.18
N PRO A 41 2.40 -3.80 10.28
CA PRO A 41 1.60 -3.17 9.26
C PRO A 41 1.14 -4.18 8.19
N GLN A 42 -0.13 -4.09 7.81
CA GLN A 42 -0.64 -4.80 6.64
C GLN A 42 -0.22 -4.05 5.38
N ILE A 43 0.38 -4.77 4.44
CA ILE A 43 0.82 -4.20 3.16
C ILE A 43 -0.17 -4.59 2.08
N LEU A 44 -0.65 -3.58 1.34
CA LEU A 44 -1.52 -3.78 0.18
C LEU A 44 -0.75 -3.42 -1.09
N ARG A 45 -0.94 -4.24 -2.12
CA ARG A 45 -0.38 -4.02 -3.46
C ARG A 45 -1.40 -3.30 -4.32
N ILE A 46 -0.95 -2.20 -4.92
CA ILE A 46 -1.72 -1.43 -5.90
C ILE A 46 -1.21 -1.71 -7.31
N ASP A 47 -2.09 -2.11 -8.23
CA ASP A 47 -1.76 -2.19 -9.66
C ASP A 47 -1.79 -0.80 -10.31
N GLY A 48 -0.76 0.00 -10.01
CA GLY A 48 -0.63 1.36 -10.53
C GLY A 48 -0.49 1.43 -12.05
N LYS A 49 -0.04 0.35 -12.72
CA LYS A 49 0.03 0.30 -14.19
C LYS A 49 -1.37 0.23 -14.79
N LYS A 50 -2.20 -0.67 -14.27
CA LYS A 50 -3.60 -0.81 -14.71
C LYS A 50 -4.41 0.44 -14.36
N ALA A 51 -4.25 0.99 -13.15
CA ALA A 51 -4.92 2.21 -12.74
C ALA A 51 -4.62 3.40 -13.68
N LYS A 52 -3.34 3.61 -14.03
CA LYS A 52 -2.95 4.64 -15.01
C LYS A 52 -3.53 4.39 -16.40
N LYS A 53 -3.53 3.13 -16.87
CA LYS A 53 -4.10 2.75 -18.17
C LYS A 53 -5.59 3.06 -18.24
N ASP A 54 -6.29 2.91 -17.13
CA ASP A 54 -7.73 3.18 -17.02
C ASP A 54 -8.03 4.67 -16.75
N GLY A 55 -7.02 5.54 -16.78
CA GLY A 55 -7.19 7.01 -16.73
C GLY A 55 -6.95 7.64 -15.35
N MET A 56 -6.62 6.86 -14.32
CA MET A 56 -6.36 7.38 -12.98
C MET A 56 -5.04 8.17 -12.92
N LYS A 57 -5.07 9.33 -12.26
CA LYS A 57 -3.91 10.21 -12.13
C LYS A 57 -3.09 9.86 -10.89
N ILE A 58 -1.95 9.20 -11.12
CA ILE A 58 -0.97 8.89 -10.07
C ILE A 58 0.28 9.73 -10.32
N TYR A 59 0.58 10.63 -9.39
CA TYR A 59 1.69 11.59 -9.44
C TYR A 59 2.88 11.12 -8.61
N HIS A 60 4.09 11.40 -9.07
CA HIS A 60 5.32 11.18 -8.30
C HIS A 60 5.58 12.41 -7.41
N ALA A 61 5.60 12.24 -6.10
CA ALA A 61 5.61 13.32 -5.11
C ALA A 61 6.89 13.37 -4.26
N GLY A 62 7.81 12.44 -4.47
CA GLY A 62 9.09 12.33 -3.79
C GLY A 62 9.82 11.07 -4.25
N ARG A 63 11.02 10.80 -3.73
CA ARG A 63 11.86 9.67 -4.20
C ARG A 63 11.09 8.36 -4.34
N ASP A 64 10.41 7.94 -3.26
CA ASP A 64 9.67 6.69 -3.19
C ASP A 64 8.17 6.91 -2.86
N VAL A 65 7.64 8.10 -3.13
CA VAL A 65 6.27 8.48 -2.75
C VAL A 65 5.48 8.87 -3.99
N TYR A 66 4.27 8.30 -4.10
CA TYR A 66 3.29 8.64 -5.11
C TYR A 66 2.00 9.09 -4.45
N ILE A 67 1.25 9.95 -5.12
CA ILE A 67 -0.05 10.43 -4.65
C ILE A 67 -1.11 10.30 -5.73
N THR A 68 -2.33 10.03 -5.30
CA THR A 68 -3.53 9.92 -6.13
C THR A 68 -4.73 10.43 -5.32
N ASP A 69 -5.81 10.80 -5.99
CA ASP A 69 -7.02 11.26 -5.31
C ASP A 69 -7.69 10.09 -4.56
N GLU A 70 -7.78 8.91 -5.19
CA GLU A 70 -8.25 7.65 -4.61
C GLU A 70 -7.70 6.44 -5.38
N ILE A 71 -7.98 5.22 -4.91
CA ILE A 71 -7.75 3.95 -5.62
C ILE A 71 -9.00 3.07 -5.55
N ASP A 72 -9.54 2.69 -6.71
CA ASP A 72 -10.64 1.71 -6.78
C ASP A 72 -10.20 0.31 -6.33
N ALA A 73 -11.11 -0.41 -5.68
CA ALA A 73 -10.96 -1.80 -5.22
C ALA A 73 -10.32 -2.74 -6.27
N LYS A 74 -10.70 -2.62 -7.54
CA LYS A 74 -10.18 -3.45 -8.66
C LYS A 74 -8.66 -3.35 -8.90
N TYR A 75 -7.98 -2.39 -8.26
CA TYR A 75 -6.53 -2.24 -8.33
C TYR A 75 -5.82 -2.68 -7.05
N ILE A 76 -6.55 -3.07 -6.00
CA ILE A 76 -6.02 -3.39 -4.67
C ILE A 76 -5.96 -4.91 -4.50
N SER A 77 -4.88 -5.41 -3.91
CA SER A 77 -4.71 -6.83 -3.61
C SER A 77 -3.80 -7.01 -2.38
N LYS A 78 -3.97 -8.11 -1.63
CA LYS A 78 -2.99 -8.49 -0.60
C LYS A 78 -1.65 -8.83 -1.28
N VAL A 79 -0.53 -8.42 -0.69
CA VAL A 79 0.77 -8.95 -1.15
C VAL A 79 0.78 -10.44 -0.85
N LYS A 80 1.19 -11.27 -1.82
CA LYS A 80 1.39 -12.69 -1.56
C LYS A 80 2.46 -12.82 -0.48
N GLU A 81 2.14 -13.48 0.62
CA GLU A 81 3.13 -13.86 1.62
C GLU A 81 4.18 -14.74 0.92
N LYS A 82 5.32 -14.15 0.57
CA LYS A 82 6.54 -14.95 0.59
C LYS A 82 6.79 -15.17 2.07
N LYS A 83 6.68 -16.43 2.53
CA LYS A 83 7.26 -16.86 3.81
C LYS A 83 8.64 -16.22 3.90
N THR A 84 8.77 -15.12 4.64
CA THR A 84 10.07 -14.62 5.04
C THR A 84 10.56 -15.66 6.03
N GLU A 85 11.40 -16.57 5.55
CA GLU A 85 12.26 -17.35 6.41
C GLU A 85 12.93 -16.36 7.36
N LYS A 86 12.49 -16.41 8.61
CA LYS A 86 13.18 -15.78 9.72
C LYS A 86 14.58 -16.37 9.70
N THR A 87 15.56 -15.63 9.18
CA THR A 87 16.96 -15.86 9.52
C THR A 87 17.08 -15.52 10.99
N LYS A 88 16.84 -16.53 11.84
CA LYS A 88 17.30 -16.54 13.22
C LYS A 88 18.81 -16.31 13.16
N LYS A 89 19.28 -15.11 13.48
CA LYS A 89 20.65 -14.94 13.94
C LYS A 89 20.73 -15.69 15.27
N LYS A 90 21.56 -16.72 15.24
CA LYS A 90 21.93 -17.58 16.36
C LYS A 90 23.14 -16.91 17.01
N ASP A 91 22.96 -16.39 18.21
CA ASP A 91 24.05 -16.19 19.17
C ASP A 91 24.01 -17.37 20.15
#